data_AF-A0A947NW42-F1
#
_entry.id   AF-A0A947NW42-F1
#
_cell.length_a   1.000
_cell.length_b   1.000
_cell.length_c   1.000
_cell.angle_alpha   90.00
_cell.angle_beta   90.00
_cell.angle_gamma   90.00
#
_symmetry.space_group_name_H-M   'P 1'
#
loop_
_entity.id
_entity.type
_entity.pdbx_description
1 polymer ?
#
loop_
_entity_poly.entity_id
_entity_poly.type
_entity_poly.pdbx_seq_one_letter_code
_entity_poly.pdbx_strand_id
1 'polypeptide(L)'
;MKCFFTKLYVLAFMGLVVFFSVLIWKLTFAHLIHEYHARKGDVSVQHTEEARQKKEKGKQTFDKMILESEDRVKHYLGYRVLEEQRIKGHFHHIGVDIGPDNRSYCRSCHGDMPHDSVKDIRAFLNMHAFFVACQTCHVKLGEDEKTNVYKWYDRKTGEIVASPVNGSAPGTYQAKIIPFVRENGKLVRIDSEEMMQFATDYKENEKVLSEGQKSKAKKVIHKIISKIPVKCEECHTKNNPILPLAELGYPKTRIDSITSTEVVGMIKNYTEFHMPKMLSPGEKSVTPQLQAEPLLKQQSEAPPKEH
;
A
#
# COMPACT_ATOMS: atom_id res chain seq x y z
N MET A 1 69.70 -16.06 9.35
CA MET A 1 68.45 -16.39 10.09
C MET A 1 67.23 -15.56 9.67
N LYS A 2 67.31 -14.22 9.51
CA LYS A 2 66.14 -13.38 9.15
C LYS A 2 65.39 -13.81 7.87
N CYS A 3 66.09 -14.15 6.78
CA CYS A 3 65.45 -14.65 5.54
C CYS A 3 64.66 -15.95 5.70
N PHE A 4 65.00 -16.80 6.68
CA PHE A 4 64.29 -18.05 6.90
C PHE A 4 62.93 -17.79 7.59
N PHE A 5 62.92 -16.93 8.61
CA PHE A 5 61.69 -16.53 9.29
C PHE A 5 60.74 -15.76 8.39
N THR A 6 61.24 -14.91 7.48
CA THR A 6 60.39 -14.22 6.50
C THR A 6 59.72 -15.20 5.54
N LYS A 7 60.44 -16.21 5.06
CA LYS A 7 59.85 -17.25 4.18
C LYS A 7 58.80 -18.09 4.91
N LEU A 8 59.06 -18.45 6.16
CA LEU A 8 58.10 -19.18 6.99
C LEU A 8 56.83 -18.36 7.25
N TYR A 9 56.98 -17.06 7.53
CA TYR A 9 55.87 -16.14 7.72
C TYR A 9 55.02 -15.99 6.46
N VAL A 10 55.64 -15.85 5.28
CA VAL A 10 54.92 -15.76 4.00
C VAL A 10 54.14 -17.05 3.72
N LEU A 11 54.75 -18.22 3.96
CA LEU A 11 54.07 -19.50 3.78
C LEU A 11 52.88 -19.66 4.74
N ALA A 12 53.04 -19.28 6.01
CA ALA A 12 51.95 -19.30 6.98
C ALA A 12 50.82 -18.34 6.60
N PHE A 13 51.14 -17.15 6.11
CA PHE A 13 50.15 -16.17 5.65
C PHE A 13 49.39 -16.67 4.42
N MET A 14 50.07 -17.28 3.45
CA MET A 14 49.41 -17.90 2.29
C MET A 14 48.46 -19.02 2.72
N GLY A 15 48.86 -19.87 3.67
CA GLY A 15 47.99 -20.90 4.25
C GLY A 15 46.75 -20.32 4.91
N LEU A 16 46.91 -19.22 5.65
CA LEU A 16 45.81 -18.52 6.32
C LEU A 16 44.84 -17.86 5.33
N VAL A 17 45.34 -17.26 4.24
CA VAL A 17 44.50 -16.68 3.18
C VAL A 17 43.65 -17.77 2.48
N VAL A 18 44.25 -18.92 2.17
CA VAL A 18 43.51 -20.06 1.58
C VAL A 18 42.47 -20.58 2.56
N PHE A 19 42.81 -20.73 3.83
CA PHE A 19 41.89 -21.17 4.88
C PHE A 19 40.67 -20.25 4.99
N PHE A 20 40.88 -18.93 5.09
CA PHE A 20 39.78 -17.97 5.17
C PHE A 20 38.97 -17.90 3.88
N SER A 21 39.59 -18.06 2.71
CA SER A 21 38.86 -18.11 1.43
C SER A 21 37.92 -19.32 1.36
N VAL A 22 38.36 -20.50 1.81
CA VAL A 22 37.52 -21.71 1.90
C VAL A 22 36.41 -21.54 2.93
N LEU A 23 36.72 -20.95 4.09
CA LEU A 23 35.76 -20.72 5.16
C LEU A 23 34.67 -19.73 4.74
N ILE A 24 35.05 -18.61 4.12
CA ILE A 24 34.12 -17.63 3.56
C ILE A 24 33.28 -18.30 2.47
N TRP A 25 33.90 -19.05 1.55
CA TRP A 25 33.16 -19.76 0.50
C TRP A 25 32.10 -20.71 1.06
N LYS A 26 32.43 -21.46 2.12
CA LYS A 26 31.48 -22.35 2.78
C LYS A 26 30.38 -21.58 3.53
N LEU A 27 30.69 -20.47 4.18
CA LEU A 27 29.69 -19.66 4.89
C LEU A 27 28.73 -18.92 3.97
N THR A 28 29.23 -18.37 2.85
CA THR A 28 28.42 -17.53 1.95
C THR A 28 27.79 -18.31 0.81
N PHE A 29 28.48 -19.30 0.23
CA PHE A 29 28.03 -19.98 -0.99
C PHE A 29 27.54 -21.42 -0.78
N ALA A 30 27.80 -22.08 0.36
CA ALA A 30 27.31 -23.45 0.57
C ALA A 30 25.78 -23.52 0.62
N HIS A 31 25.10 -22.50 1.17
CA HIS A 31 23.64 -22.43 1.16
C HIS A 31 23.09 -22.20 -0.26
N LEU A 32 23.78 -21.40 -1.08
CA LEU A 32 23.39 -21.15 -2.48
C LEU A 32 23.52 -22.41 -3.35
N ILE A 33 24.56 -23.21 -3.16
CA ILE A 33 24.77 -24.44 -3.93
C ILE A 33 23.76 -25.53 -3.53
N HIS A 34 23.44 -25.64 -2.23
CA HIS A 34 22.38 -26.54 -1.75
C HIS A 34 21.00 -26.14 -2.30
N GLU A 35 20.67 -24.84 -2.32
CA GLU A 35 19.45 -24.35 -2.96
C GLU A 35 19.46 -24.54 -4.48
N TYR A 36 20.60 -24.36 -5.14
CA TYR A 36 20.71 -24.51 -6.60
C TYR A 36 20.53 -25.96 -7.04
N HIS A 37 21.10 -26.93 -6.32
CA HIS A 37 20.92 -28.36 -6.62
C HIS A 37 19.55 -28.89 -6.18
N ALA A 38 18.99 -28.43 -5.06
CA ALA A 38 17.61 -28.73 -4.67
C ALA A 38 16.61 -28.25 -5.75
N ARG A 39 16.84 -27.07 -6.35
CA ARG A 39 15.99 -26.54 -7.42
C ARG A 39 16.18 -27.22 -8.79
N LYS A 40 17.27 -27.96 -9.02
CA LYS A 40 17.52 -28.64 -10.32
C LYS A 40 17.15 -30.13 -10.30
N GLY A 41 17.16 -30.78 -9.13
CA GLY A 41 16.77 -32.19 -8.98
C GLY A 41 15.26 -32.44 -9.12
N ASP A 42 14.42 -31.47 -8.76
CA ASP A 42 12.95 -31.61 -8.80
C ASP A 42 12.33 -31.32 -10.19
N VAL A 43 13.06 -30.66 -11.09
CA VAL A 43 12.50 -30.09 -12.32
C VAL A 43 12.30 -31.12 -13.44
N SER A 44 12.96 -32.28 -13.42
CA SER A 44 12.87 -33.23 -14.55
C SER A 44 11.76 -34.28 -14.43
N VAL A 45 11.14 -34.47 -13.26
CA VAL A 45 10.09 -35.49 -13.06
C VAL A 45 8.73 -34.90 -12.62
N GLN A 46 8.69 -33.66 -12.09
CA GLN A 46 7.46 -33.03 -11.60
C GLN A 46 6.58 -32.37 -12.67
N HIS A 47 7.11 -32.10 -13.87
CA HIS A 47 6.44 -31.23 -14.84
C HIS A 47 5.10 -31.76 -15.41
N THR A 48 4.81 -33.05 -15.29
CA THR A 48 3.59 -33.66 -15.85
C THR A 48 2.48 -33.84 -14.81
N GLU A 49 2.80 -34.19 -13.56
CA GLU A 49 1.82 -34.31 -12.48
C GLU A 49 1.51 -32.98 -11.79
N GLU A 50 2.50 -32.10 -11.60
CA GLU A 50 2.27 -30.77 -11.02
C GLU A 50 1.46 -29.86 -11.94
N ALA A 51 1.56 -30.03 -13.27
CA ALA A 51 0.75 -29.26 -14.20
C ALA A 51 -0.73 -29.66 -14.12
N ARG A 52 -1.04 -30.94 -13.91
CA ARG A 52 -2.40 -31.43 -13.65
C ARG A 52 -2.88 -31.00 -12.26
N GLN A 53 -2.06 -31.17 -11.22
CA GLN A 53 -2.39 -30.75 -9.86
C GLN A 53 -2.49 -29.22 -9.70
N LYS A 54 -1.73 -28.39 -10.44
CA LYS A 54 -1.89 -26.92 -10.48
C LYS A 54 -3.13 -26.50 -11.26
N LYS A 55 -3.55 -27.25 -12.29
CA LYS A 55 -4.78 -26.97 -13.03
C LYS A 55 -6.01 -27.36 -12.20
N GLU A 56 -5.94 -28.46 -11.45
CA GLU A 56 -6.96 -28.87 -10.47
C GLU A 56 -6.94 -28.01 -9.21
N LYS A 57 -5.79 -27.69 -8.61
CA LYS A 57 -5.68 -26.73 -7.50
C LYS A 57 -6.08 -25.32 -7.94
N GLY A 58 -5.76 -24.92 -9.17
CA GLY A 58 -6.14 -23.64 -9.77
C GLY A 58 -7.64 -23.53 -9.99
N LYS A 59 -8.28 -24.60 -10.48
CA LYS A 59 -9.74 -24.70 -10.51
C LYS A 59 -10.34 -24.74 -9.10
N GLN A 60 -9.81 -25.54 -8.19
CA GLN A 60 -10.27 -25.59 -6.80
C GLN A 60 -10.05 -24.26 -6.06
N THR A 61 -8.99 -23.50 -6.32
CA THR A 61 -8.79 -22.17 -5.71
C THR A 61 -9.69 -21.12 -6.34
N PHE A 62 -9.96 -21.20 -7.64
CA PHE A 62 -10.94 -20.34 -8.30
C PHE A 62 -12.37 -20.64 -7.83
N ASP A 63 -12.78 -21.91 -7.86
CA ASP A 63 -14.08 -22.37 -7.37
C ASP A 63 -14.23 -22.06 -5.88
N LYS A 64 -13.17 -22.23 -5.08
CA LYS A 64 -13.16 -21.86 -3.66
C LYS A 64 -13.16 -20.35 -3.44
N MET A 65 -12.56 -19.53 -4.30
CA MET A 65 -12.67 -18.05 -4.19
C MET A 65 -14.04 -17.53 -4.61
N ILE A 66 -14.69 -18.17 -5.60
CA ILE A 66 -16.05 -17.85 -6.01
C ILE A 66 -17.05 -18.32 -4.94
N LEU A 67 -16.88 -19.52 -4.39
CA LEU A 67 -17.73 -20.05 -3.31
C LEU A 67 -17.45 -19.38 -1.94
N GLU A 68 -16.20 -19.03 -1.60
CA GLU A 68 -15.87 -18.23 -0.39
C GLU A 68 -16.45 -16.80 -0.50
N SER A 69 -16.75 -16.31 -1.71
CA SER A 69 -17.48 -15.05 -1.88
C SER A 69 -18.97 -15.17 -1.54
N GLU A 70 -19.54 -16.37 -1.40
CA GLU A 70 -20.94 -16.55 -0.98
C GLU A 70 -21.09 -16.69 0.55
N ASP A 71 -19.99 -16.86 1.28
CA ASP A 71 -20.00 -17.03 2.73
C ASP A 71 -20.49 -15.75 3.43
N ARG A 72 -21.71 -15.81 3.95
CA ARG A 72 -22.32 -14.77 4.77
C ARG A 72 -22.03 -15.00 6.25
N VAL A 73 -21.32 -14.10 6.89
CA VAL A 73 -21.10 -14.12 8.34
C VAL A 73 -22.19 -13.32 9.03
N LYS A 74 -22.78 -13.90 10.09
CA LYS A 74 -23.76 -13.24 10.96
C LYS A 74 -23.03 -12.49 12.07
N HIS A 75 -23.05 -11.16 12.03
CA HIS A 75 -22.57 -10.32 13.12
C HIS A 75 -23.75 -9.90 14.00
N TYR A 76 -23.74 -10.34 15.26
CA TYR A 76 -24.75 -9.93 16.23
C TYR A 76 -24.30 -8.64 16.92
N LEU A 77 -24.92 -7.52 16.57
CA LEU A 77 -24.62 -6.21 17.16
C LEU A 77 -25.43 -5.91 18.43
N GLY A 78 -26.02 -6.93 19.06
CA GLY A 78 -26.85 -6.79 20.27
C GLY A 78 -28.33 -6.49 19.99
N TYR A 79 -28.64 -5.62 19.01
CA TYR A 79 -30.01 -5.22 18.65
C TYR A 79 -30.43 -5.63 17.23
N ARG A 80 -29.49 -6.04 16.37
CA ARG A 80 -29.78 -6.68 15.08
C ARG A 80 -28.69 -7.69 14.71
N VAL A 81 -29.10 -8.68 13.92
CA VAL A 81 -28.17 -9.55 13.18
C VAL A 81 -27.90 -8.89 11.83
N LEU A 82 -26.63 -8.69 11.49
CA LEU A 82 -26.19 -8.34 10.13
C LEU A 82 -25.64 -9.59 9.46
N GLU A 83 -26.12 -9.90 8.24
CA GLU A 83 -25.61 -10.99 7.40
C GLU A 83 -24.76 -10.40 6.28
N GLU A 84 -23.49 -10.82 6.18
CA GLU A 84 -22.49 -10.06 5.42
C GLU A 84 -21.52 -10.95 4.65
N GLN A 85 -21.25 -10.56 3.40
CA GLN A 85 -20.35 -11.27 2.51
C GLN A 85 -18.89 -11.08 2.96
N ARG A 86 -18.20 -12.17 3.33
CA ARG A 86 -16.82 -12.11 3.85
C ARG A 86 -15.79 -12.39 2.77
N ILE A 87 -14.97 -11.40 2.43
CA ILE A 87 -13.80 -11.58 1.56
C ILE A 87 -12.57 -11.90 2.44
N LYS A 88 -12.02 -13.10 2.29
CA LYS A 88 -10.87 -13.59 3.08
C LYS A 88 -9.65 -12.67 2.92
N GLY A 89 -9.06 -12.23 4.05
CA GLY A 89 -7.88 -11.34 4.08
C GLY A 89 -8.22 -9.84 4.20
N HIS A 90 -9.49 -9.47 4.04
CA HIS A 90 -9.98 -8.10 4.12
C HIS A 90 -10.67 -7.85 5.47
N PHE A 91 -10.47 -6.65 6.01
CA PHE A 91 -11.07 -6.20 7.25
C PHE A 91 -11.86 -4.92 6.92
N HIS A 92 -13.18 -4.98 7.15
CA HIS A 92 -14.23 -3.99 6.91
C HIS A 92 -15.13 -4.18 5.67
N HIS A 93 -16.40 -3.92 5.93
CA HIS A 93 -17.53 -3.85 5.02
C HIS A 93 -17.32 -2.87 3.88
N ILE A 94 -17.92 -3.18 2.75
CA ILE A 94 -18.34 -2.18 1.79
C ILE A 94 -19.77 -2.57 1.42
N GLY A 95 -20.75 -2.12 2.19
CA GLY A 95 -22.18 -2.28 1.85
C GLY A 95 -22.61 -1.46 0.62
N VAL A 96 -21.66 -1.16 -0.25
CA VAL A 96 -21.77 -0.29 -1.42
C VAL A 96 -21.03 -0.97 -2.55
N ASP A 97 -21.75 -1.34 -3.60
CA ASP A 97 -21.12 -1.85 -4.81
C ASP A 97 -20.49 -0.69 -5.57
N ILE A 98 -19.17 -0.69 -5.60
CA ILE A 98 -18.38 0.35 -6.23
C ILE A 98 -18.15 -0.03 -7.71
N GLY A 99 -18.44 -1.26 -8.13
CA GLY A 99 -18.25 -1.74 -9.50
C GLY A 99 -16.78 -1.76 -9.95
N PRO A 100 -16.45 -2.33 -11.12
CA PRO A 100 -15.12 -2.21 -11.71
C PRO A 100 -14.96 -0.86 -12.44
N ASP A 101 -13.73 -0.37 -12.54
CA ASP A 101 -13.32 0.69 -13.46
C ASP A 101 -12.61 0.08 -14.67
N ASN A 102 -13.30 -0.04 -15.81
CA ASN A 102 -12.77 -0.77 -16.96
C ASN A 102 -11.61 -0.05 -17.65
N ARG A 103 -11.31 1.18 -17.22
CA ARG A 103 -10.31 2.04 -17.82
C ARG A 103 -8.94 1.93 -17.15
N SER A 104 -8.86 1.62 -15.87
CA SER A 104 -7.56 1.49 -15.21
C SER A 104 -6.86 0.19 -15.61
N TYR A 105 -5.77 0.29 -16.37
CA TYR A 105 -4.95 -0.86 -16.71
C TYR A 105 -4.19 -1.44 -15.50
N CYS A 106 -3.99 -0.66 -14.43
CA CYS A 106 -3.31 -1.10 -13.21
C CYS A 106 -4.07 -2.26 -12.53
N ARG A 107 -5.40 -2.17 -12.46
CA ARG A 107 -6.25 -3.19 -11.83
C ARG A 107 -6.15 -4.56 -12.51
N SER A 108 -5.82 -4.56 -13.80
CA SER A 108 -5.85 -5.78 -14.61
C SER A 108 -4.85 -6.81 -14.07
N CYS A 109 -3.80 -6.33 -13.41
CA CYS A 109 -2.76 -7.13 -12.75
C CYS A 109 -2.77 -6.99 -11.22
N HIS A 110 -3.17 -5.84 -10.66
CA HIS A 110 -3.09 -5.56 -9.21
C HIS A 110 -4.42 -5.68 -8.45
N GLY A 111 -5.56 -5.78 -9.15
CA GLY A 111 -6.90 -5.77 -8.54
C GLY A 111 -7.38 -4.38 -8.12
N ASP A 112 -8.61 -4.33 -7.58
CA ASP A 112 -9.26 -3.10 -7.12
C ASP A 112 -8.83 -2.64 -5.73
N MET A 113 -8.25 -3.54 -4.93
CA MET A 113 -7.77 -3.29 -3.57
C MET A 113 -6.32 -3.76 -3.44
N PRO A 114 -5.36 -3.07 -4.09
CA PRO A 114 -3.98 -3.54 -4.23
C PRO A 114 -3.12 -3.37 -2.97
N HIS A 115 -3.65 -2.77 -1.90
CA HIS A 115 -2.87 -2.49 -0.69
C HIS A 115 -3.09 -3.58 0.35
N ASP A 116 -2.08 -4.42 0.56
CA ASP A 116 -2.06 -5.51 1.55
C ASP A 116 -0.82 -5.49 2.45
N SER A 117 0.26 -4.88 1.97
CA SER A 117 1.59 -4.89 2.59
C SER A 117 1.72 -4.05 3.85
N VAL A 118 1.04 -2.89 3.91
CA VAL A 118 1.06 -1.98 5.07
C VAL A 118 -0.23 -2.14 5.87
N LYS A 119 -0.22 -3.09 6.81
CA LYS A 119 -1.43 -3.54 7.53
C LYS A 119 -2.20 -2.43 8.24
N ASP A 120 -1.50 -1.42 8.74
CA ASP A 120 -2.08 -0.39 9.60
C ASP A 120 -2.94 0.61 8.82
N ILE A 121 -2.58 0.88 7.56
CA ILE A 121 -3.26 1.86 6.71
C ILE A 121 -3.92 1.27 5.45
N ARG A 122 -3.81 -0.05 5.23
CA ARG A 122 -4.35 -0.72 4.02
C ARG A 122 -5.83 -0.41 3.77
N ALA A 123 -6.63 -0.34 4.82
CA ALA A 123 -8.07 -0.06 4.70
C ALA A 123 -8.30 1.35 4.15
N PHE A 124 -7.57 2.34 4.65
CA PHE A 124 -7.64 3.72 4.16
C PHE A 124 -7.18 3.80 2.70
N LEU A 125 -6.05 3.17 2.36
CA LEU A 125 -5.53 3.22 0.99
C LEU A 125 -6.48 2.51 -0.01
N ASN A 126 -7.01 1.35 0.35
CA ASN A 126 -7.98 0.63 -0.50
C ASN A 126 -9.30 1.42 -0.63
N MET A 127 -9.71 2.15 0.42
CA MET A 127 -10.86 3.05 0.33
C MET A 127 -10.62 4.19 -0.67
N HIS A 128 -9.41 4.76 -0.74
CA HIS A 128 -9.10 5.79 -1.74
C HIS A 128 -9.21 5.27 -3.17
N ALA A 129 -8.84 4.00 -3.41
CA ALA A 129 -8.90 3.39 -4.74
C ALA A 129 -10.33 3.36 -5.34
N PHE A 130 -11.37 3.60 -4.54
CA PHE A 130 -12.75 3.67 -4.99
C PHE A 130 -13.09 4.93 -5.78
N PHE A 131 -12.46 6.06 -5.45
CA PHE A 131 -12.76 7.36 -6.06
C PHE A 131 -11.51 8.15 -6.48
N VAL A 132 -10.31 7.60 -6.25
CA VAL A 132 -9.03 8.13 -6.69
C VAL A 132 -8.34 7.07 -7.54
N ALA A 133 -7.89 7.45 -8.74
CA ALA A 133 -7.14 6.56 -9.63
C ALA A 133 -5.75 6.26 -9.07
N CYS A 134 -5.22 5.07 -9.38
CA CYS A 134 -3.88 4.64 -8.93
C CYS A 134 -2.81 5.67 -9.29
N GLN A 135 -2.89 6.24 -10.49
CA GLN A 135 -1.93 7.21 -11.02
C GLN A 135 -1.89 8.51 -10.21
N THR A 136 -2.99 8.91 -9.57
CA THR A 136 -3.02 10.11 -8.71
C THR A 136 -2.03 10.02 -7.55
N CYS A 137 -1.81 8.82 -7.01
CA CYS A 137 -0.86 8.60 -5.92
C CYS A 137 0.48 8.03 -6.42
N HIS A 138 0.46 7.22 -7.48
CA HIS A 138 1.63 6.51 -7.96
C HIS A 138 2.38 7.21 -9.09
N VAL A 139 1.87 8.32 -9.64
CA VAL A 139 2.57 9.13 -10.62
C VAL A 139 2.77 10.53 -10.05
N LYS A 140 4.02 10.90 -9.78
CA LYS A 140 4.39 12.28 -9.47
C LYS A 140 4.66 13.01 -10.77
N LEU A 141 3.71 13.87 -11.11
CA LEU A 141 3.86 14.84 -12.18
C LEU A 141 4.72 16.01 -11.71
N GLY A 142 5.33 16.74 -12.65
CA GLY A 142 6.07 17.96 -12.32
C GLY A 142 5.13 19.03 -11.77
N GLU A 143 5.69 20.09 -11.16
CA GLU A 143 4.88 21.23 -10.68
C GLU A 143 4.60 22.26 -11.79
N ASP A 144 4.68 21.87 -13.06
CA ASP A 144 4.46 22.79 -14.18
C ASP A 144 2.97 22.93 -14.54
N GLU A 145 2.61 24.04 -15.20
CA GLU A 145 1.25 24.31 -15.67
C GLU A 145 0.71 23.22 -16.62
N LYS A 146 1.59 22.36 -17.15
CA LYS A 146 1.22 21.30 -18.07
C LYS A 146 0.66 20.08 -17.35
N THR A 147 0.98 19.86 -16.07
CA THR A 147 0.78 18.55 -15.46
C THR A 147 -0.03 18.57 -14.15
N ASN A 148 -0.33 19.73 -13.58
CA ASN A 148 -1.12 19.84 -12.34
C ASN A 148 -2.65 19.95 -12.56
N VAL A 149 -3.23 19.13 -13.44
CA VAL A 149 -4.69 19.17 -13.72
C VAL A 149 -5.34 17.86 -13.29
N TYR A 150 -6.34 17.94 -12.40
CA TYR A 150 -7.10 16.78 -11.93
C TYR A 150 -8.57 16.91 -12.34
N LYS A 151 -9.14 15.83 -12.88
CA LYS A 151 -10.57 15.78 -13.23
C LYS A 151 -11.18 14.45 -12.81
N TRP A 152 -12.51 14.47 -12.66
CA TRP A 152 -13.30 13.26 -12.54
C TRP A 152 -13.45 12.60 -13.91
N TYR A 153 -13.33 11.27 -13.95
CA TYR A 153 -13.65 10.50 -15.13
C TYR A 153 -14.62 9.37 -14.79
N ASP A 154 -15.51 9.05 -15.72
CA ASP A 154 -16.44 7.93 -15.61
C ASP A 154 -15.71 6.60 -15.77
N ARG A 155 -16.00 5.68 -14.86
CA ARG A 155 -15.25 4.43 -14.70
C ARG A 155 -15.47 3.41 -15.82
N LYS A 156 -16.56 3.54 -16.57
CA LYS A 156 -16.91 2.63 -17.66
C LYS A 156 -16.41 3.15 -18.99
N THR A 157 -16.64 4.44 -19.26
CA THR A 157 -16.36 5.09 -20.53
C THR A 157 -14.95 5.70 -20.59
N GLY A 158 -14.40 6.11 -19.44
CA GLY A 158 -13.13 6.83 -19.37
C GLY A 158 -13.25 8.34 -19.64
N GLU A 159 -14.46 8.83 -19.95
CA GLU A 159 -14.73 10.23 -20.29
C GLU A 159 -14.67 11.15 -19.07
N ILE A 160 -14.32 12.42 -19.28
CA ILE A 160 -14.35 13.43 -18.24
C ILE A 160 -15.82 13.72 -17.87
N VAL A 161 -16.12 13.71 -16.58
CA VAL A 161 -17.46 14.00 -16.07
C VAL A 161 -17.46 15.17 -15.09
N ALA A 162 -18.64 15.76 -14.88
CA ALA A 162 -18.86 16.72 -13.82
C ALA A 162 -18.64 16.09 -12.44
N SER A 163 -18.36 16.93 -11.45
CA SER A 163 -18.15 16.45 -10.07
C SER A 163 -19.40 15.73 -9.54
N PRO A 164 -19.28 14.47 -9.09
CA PRO A 164 -20.38 13.72 -8.48
C PRO A 164 -20.60 14.08 -7.00
N VAL A 165 -19.74 14.93 -6.41
CA VAL A 165 -19.67 15.15 -4.96
C VAL A 165 -20.96 15.76 -4.40
N ASN A 166 -21.66 16.61 -5.16
CA ASN A 166 -22.86 17.31 -4.69
C ASN A 166 -24.16 16.49 -4.81
N GLY A 167 -24.11 15.26 -5.31
CA GLY A 167 -25.29 14.42 -5.54
C GLY A 167 -25.14 12.97 -5.09
N SER A 168 -24.06 12.63 -4.37
CA SER A 168 -23.78 11.24 -4.00
C SER A 168 -23.07 11.16 -2.65
N ALA A 169 -23.28 10.07 -1.92
CA ALA A 169 -22.57 9.83 -0.68
C ALA A 169 -21.06 9.67 -0.95
N PRO A 170 -20.17 10.12 -0.04
CA PRO A 170 -18.73 9.97 -0.21
C PRO A 170 -18.33 8.53 -0.51
N GLY A 171 -17.53 8.33 -1.56
CA GLY A 171 -17.03 7.01 -1.95
C GLY A 171 -18.00 6.17 -2.78
N THR A 172 -19.21 6.65 -3.06
CA THR A 172 -20.21 5.96 -3.90
C THR A 172 -20.21 6.44 -5.35
N TYR A 173 -19.13 7.12 -5.76
CA TYR A 173 -19.05 7.72 -7.08
C TYR A 173 -18.77 6.65 -8.14
N GLN A 174 -19.55 6.68 -9.21
CA GLN A 174 -19.24 5.93 -10.45
C GLN A 174 -18.12 6.60 -11.27
N ALA A 175 -17.36 7.50 -10.65
CA ALA A 175 -16.27 8.26 -11.23
C ALA A 175 -15.03 8.24 -10.32
N LYS A 176 -13.85 8.48 -10.88
CA LYS A 176 -12.59 8.61 -10.13
C LYS A 176 -11.82 9.88 -10.51
N ILE A 177 -11.01 10.37 -9.60
CA ILE A 177 -10.09 11.49 -9.81
C ILE A 177 -8.78 10.94 -10.42
N ILE A 178 -8.35 11.50 -11.56
CA ILE A 178 -7.07 11.17 -12.21
C ILE A 178 -6.35 12.45 -12.67
N PRO A 179 -5.00 12.47 -12.70
CA PRO A 179 -4.25 13.55 -13.33
C PRO A 179 -4.33 13.54 -14.86
N PHE A 180 -4.26 14.73 -15.43
CA PHE A 180 -4.21 15.03 -16.86
C PHE A 180 -2.97 15.86 -17.18
N VAL A 181 -2.47 15.68 -18.39
CA VAL A 181 -1.38 16.46 -18.97
C VAL A 181 -1.90 17.31 -20.12
N ARG A 182 -1.40 18.54 -20.26
CA ARG A 182 -1.69 19.43 -21.38
C ARG A 182 -0.72 19.14 -22.51
N GLU A 183 -1.21 18.50 -23.56
CA GLU A 183 -0.48 18.28 -24.81
C GLU A 183 -1.10 19.12 -25.92
N ASN A 184 -0.32 20.03 -26.52
CA ASN A 184 -0.78 20.93 -27.58
C ASN A 184 -2.08 21.70 -27.22
N GLY A 185 -2.20 22.12 -25.97
CA GLY A 185 -3.37 22.85 -25.44
C GLY A 185 -4.58 21.98 -25.12
N LYS A 186 -4.55 20.67 -25.43
CA LYS A 186 -5.62 19.71 -25.08
C LYS A 186 -5.28 18.97 -23.80
N LEU A 187 -6.30 18.69 -22.98
CA LEU A 187 -6.15 17.83 -21.82
C LEU A 187 -6.17 16.37 -22.28
N VAL A 188 -5.10 15.65 -21.97
CA VAL A 188 -4.93 14.24 -22.26
C VAL A 188 -4.74 13.52 -20.93
N ARG A 189 -5.37 12.36 -20.78
CA ARG A 189 -5.17 11.52 -19.61
C ARG A 189 -3.74 11.00 -19.58
N ILE A 190 -3.19 10.83 -18.38
CA ILE A 190 -1.86 10.26 -18.23
C ILE A 190 -1.76 8.78 -18.64
N ASP A 191 -2.89 8.06 -18.62
CA ASP A 191 -3.01 6.68 -19.07
C ASP A 191 -3.59 6.59 -20.49
N SER A 192 -2.70 6.67 -21.47
CA SER A 192 -3.04 6.58 -22.90
C SER A 192 -3.66 5.23 -23.28
N GLU A 193 -4.49 5.22 -24.32
CA GLU A 193 -5.07 3.97 -24.86
C GLU A 193 -4.00 2.97 -25.30
N GLU A 194 -2.92 3.47 -25.88
CA GLU A 194 -1.75 2.67 -26.26
C GLU A 194 -1.16 1.93 -25.07
N MET A 195 -1.01 2.59 -23.92
CA MET A 195 -0.48 1.96 -22.71
C MET A 195 -1.45 0.92 -22.14
N MET A 196 -2.75 1.17 -22.21
CA MET A 196 -3.75 0.20 -21.77
C MET A 196 -3.76 -1.05 -22.65
N GLN A 197 -3.68 -0.87 -23.97
CA GLN A 197 -3.59 -1.96 -24.91
C GLN A 197 -2.30 -2.75 -24.66
N PHE A 198 -1.16 -2.07 -24.51
CA PHE A 198 0.11 -2.70 -24.19
C PHE A 198 0.07 -3.53 -22.90
N ALA A 199 -0.57 -3.02 -21.84
CA ALA A 199 -0.75 -3.75 -20.59
C ALA A 199 -1.66 -4.99 -20.75
N THR A 200 -2.71 -4.87 -21.57
CA THR A 200 -3.62 -5.97 -21.90
C THR A 200 -2.89 -7.05 -22.69
N ASP A 201 -2.18 -6.68 -23.75
CA ASP A 201 -1.37 -7.58 -24.58
C ASP A 201 -0.32 -8.29 -23.73
N TYR A 202 0.34 -7.57 -22.82
CA TYR A 202 1.28 -8.16 -21.87
C TYR A 202 0.62 -9.22 -20.98
N LYS A 203 -0.54 -8.92 -20.40
CA LYS A 203 -1.28 -9.84 -19.53
C LYS A 203 -1.69 -11.12 -20.26
N GLU A 204 -2.17 -11.00 -21.49
CA GLU A 204 -2.60 -12.14 -22.31
C GLU A 204 -1.42 -13.02 -22.74
N ASN A 205 -0.28 -12.40 -23.05
CA ASN A 205 0.89 -13.10 -23.58
C ASN A 205 1.96 -13.41 -22.53
N GLU A 206 1.77 -13.05 -21.25
CA GLU A 206 2.81 -13.16 -20.22
C GLU A 206 3.44 -14.56 -20.16
N LYS A 207 2.64 -15.61 -20.35
CA LYS A 207 3.08 -17.02 -20.25
C LYS A 207 4.03 -17.44 -21.36
N VAL A 208 3.97 -16.81 -22.53
CA VAL A 208 4.81 -17.16 -23.70
C VAL A 208 6.06 -16.29 -23.79
N LEU A 209 6.15 -15.23 -22.98
CA LEU A 209 7.30 -14.33 -22.96
C LEU A 209 8.46 -14.92 -22.14
N SER A 210 9.69 -14.69 -22.61
CA SER A 210 10.90 -14.93 -21.82
C SER A 210 11.01 -13.94 -20.65
N GLU A 211 11.79 -14.27 -19.63
CA GLU A 211 12.03 -13.39 -18.48
C GLU A 211 12.62 -12.02 -18.88
N GLY A 212 13.49 -12.00 -19.91
CA GLY A 212 14.02 -10.77 -20.47
C GLY A 212 12.94 -9.88 -21.10
N GLN A 213 12.00 -10.48 -21.84
CA GLN A 213 10.86 -9.77 -22.44
C GLN A 213 9.90 -9.28 -21.35
N LYS A 214 9.60 -10.10 -20.34
CA LYS A 214 8.77 -9.69 -19.19
C LYS A 214 9.36 -8.49 -18.47
N SER A 215 10.66 -8.52 -18.19
CA SER A 215 11.36 -7.40 -17.54
C SER A 215 11.26 -6.11 -18.35
N LYS A 216 11.46 -6.18 -19.69
CA LYS A 216 11.30 -5.03 -20.58
C LYS A 216 9.87 -4.50 -20.59
N ALA A 217 8.87 -5.37 -20.75
CA ALA A 217 7.47 -4.99 -20.76
C ALA A 217 7.05 -4.34 -19.43
N LYS A 218 7.43 -4.92 -18.30
CA LYS A 218 7.18 -4.34 -16.96
C LYS A 218 7.82 -2.95 -16.83
N LYS A 219 9.04 -2.74 -17.34
CA LYS A 219 9.69 -1.41 -17.32
C LYS A 219 8.91 -0.37 -18.13
N VAL A 220 8.31 -0.78 -19.25
CA VAL A 220 7.46 0.11 -20.07
C VAL A 220 6.17 0.46 -19.33
N ILE A 221 5.45 -0.55 -18.81
CA ILE A 221 4.18 -0.37 -18.08
C ILE A 221 4.36 0.53 -16.86
N HIS A 222 5.48 0.38 -16.14
CA HIS A 222 5.77 1.15 -14.92
C HIS A 222 6.60 2.42 -15.17
N LYS A 223 6.83 2.81 -16.43
CA LYS A 223 7.74 3.93 -16.77
C LYS A 223 7.35 5.24 -16.07
N ILE A 224 6.06 5.51 -15.96
CA ILE A 224 5.51 6.73 -15.33
C ILE A 224 5.34 6.60 -13.81
N ILE A 225 5.52 5.40 -13.26
CA ILE A 225 5.26 5.11 -11.86
C ILE A 225 6.45 5.57 -11.01
N SER A 226 6.16 6.40 -10.01
CA SER A 226 7.12 6.89 -9.05
C SER A 226 7.50 5.82 -8.03
N LYS A 227 8.78 5.77 -7.64
CA LYS A 227 9.27 4.86 -6.60
C LYS A 227 8.66 5.15 -5.23
N ILE A 228 8.38 6.43 -4.97
CA ILE A 228 7.78 6.91 -3.73
C ILE A 228 6.39 7.46 -4.10
N PRO A 229 5.30 6.85 -3.61
CA PRO A 229 3.97 7.37 -3.87
C PRO A 229 3.73 8.67 -3.09
N VAL A 230 2.67 9.37 -3.47
CA VAL A 230 2.13 10.52 -2.72
C VAL A 230 1.75 10.09 -1.31
N LYS A 231 2.17 10.89 -0.32
CA LYS A 231 1.86 10.69 1.10
C LYS A 231 0.55 11.38 1.49
N CYS A 232 0.00 10.99 2.65
CA CYS A 232 -1.26 11.54 3.16
C CYS A 232 -1.20 13.07 3.27
N GLU A 233 -0.11 13.64 3.81
CA GLU A 233 0.07 15.07 4.04
C GLU A 233 0.16 15.89 2.75
N GLU A 234 0.54 15.27 1.63
CA GLU A 234 0.65 15.97 0.35
C GLU A 234 -0.74 16.31 -0.24
N CYS A 235 -1.79 15.56 0.14
CA CYS A 235 -3.18 15.84 -0.23
C CYS A 235 -4.01 16.43 0.92
N HIS A 236 -3.77 15.98 2.15
CA HIS A 236 -4.50 16.39 3.36
C HIS A 236 -3.78 17.55 4.06
N THR A 237 -3.63 18.66 3.34
CA THR A 237 -2.98 19.88 3.82
C THR A 237 -3.74 21.10 3.35
N LYS A 238 -3.71 22.17 4.15
CA LYS A 238 -4.18 23.50 3.73
C LYS A 238 -3.13 24.23 2.89
N ASN A 239 -1.86 23.87 3.06
CA ASN A 239 -0.74 24.51 2.40
C ASN A 239 -0.39 23.72 1.14
N ASN A 240 -0.79 24.26 -0.02
CA ASN A 240 -0.51 23.72 -1.35
C ASN A 240 -0.86 22.21 -1.51
N PRO A 241 -2.14 21.82 -1.37
CA PRO A 241 -2.54 20.44 -1.57
C PRO A 241 -2.38 20.02 -3.04
N ILE A 242 -1.93 18.79 -3.27
CA ILE A 242 -1.86 18.19 -4.62
C ILE A 242 -3.22 18.19 -5.31
N LEU A 243 -4.29 17.89 -4.57
CA LEU A 243 -5.64 17.83 -5.15
C LEU A 243 -6.35 19.19 -5.04
N PRO A 244 -6.78 19.80 -6.16
CA PRO A 244 -7.55 21.03 -6.15
C PRO A 244 -9.01 20.73 -5.77
N LEU A 245 -9.27 20.42 -4.49
CA LEU A 245 -10.57 19.93 -4.01
C LEU A 245 -11.75 20.86 -4.35
N ALA A 246 -11.54 22.18 -4.33
CA ALA A 246 -12.57 23.15 -4.72
C ALA A 246 -12.95 23.02 -6.20
N GLU A 247 -11.97 22.87 -7.09
CA GLU A 247 -12.21 22.66 -8.53
C GLU A 247 -12.81 21.29 -8.82
N LEU A 248 -12.52 20.31 -7.98
CA LEU A 248 -13.13 18.98 -8.01
C LEU A 248 -14.56 18.98 -7.45
N GLY A 249 -15.10 20.15 -7.05
CA GLY A 249 -16.49 20.34 -6.65
C GLY A 249 -16.80 20.02 -5.19
N TYR A 250 -15.78 19.86 -4.33
CA TYR A 250 -16.02 19.66 -2.90
C TYR A 250 -16.51 20.95 -2.23
N PRO A 251 -17.55 20.90 -1.38
CA PRO A 251 -17.99 22.06 -0.62
C PRO A 251 -16.95 22.43 0.44
N LYS A 252 -16.86 23.72 0.78
CA LYS A 252 -15.85 24.24 1.73
C LYS A 252 -15.81 23.47 3.05
N THR A 253 -16.97 23.17 3.63
CA THR A 253 -17.07 22.38 4.88
C THR A 253 -16.42 21.00 4.77
N ARG A 254 -16.53 20.36 3.59
CA ARG A 254 -15.88 19.07 3.32
C ARG A 254 -14.39 19.22 3.08
N ILE A 255 -13.96 20.28 2.40
CA ILE A 255 -12.52 20.60 2.22
C ILE A 255 -11.86 20.82 3.58
N ASP A 256 -12.51 21.57 4.47
CA ASP A 256 -12.02 21.82 5.83
C ASP A 256 -11.88 20.51 6.61
N SER A 257 -12.84 19.59 6.49
CA SER A 257 -12.78 18.25 7.10
C SER A 257 -11.79 17.29 6.45
N ILE A 258 -11.48 17.43 5.16
CA ILE A 258 -10.47 16.60 4.48
C ILE A 258 -9.08 17.09 4.87
N THR A 259 -8.88 18.40 4.95
CA THR A 259 -7.58 19.02 5.23
C THR A 259 -7.29 19.16 6.73
N SER A 260 -8.22 18.73 7.58
CA SER A 260 -8.02 18.71 9.02
C SER A 260 -7.08 17.55 9.41
N THR A 261 -6.21 17.81 10.38
CA THR A 261 -5.04 16.96 10.66
C THR A 261 -5.34 15.83 11.65
N GLU A 262 -6.59 15.60 12.05
CA GLU A 262 -6.93 14.64 13.10
C GLU A 262 -6.59 13.21 12.68
N VAL A 263 -7.02 12.80 11.48
CA VAL A 263 -6.77 11.44 10.99
C VAL A 263 -5.31 11.25 10.59
N VAL A 264 -4.73 12.21 9.87
CA VAL A 264 -3.33 12.13 9.41
C VAL A 264 -2.35 12.22 10.58
N GLY A 265 -2.62 13.13 11.53
CA GLY A 265 -1.87 13.26 12.77
C GLY A 265 -1.98 12.01 13.63
N MET A 266 -3.17 11.39 13.71
CA MET A 266 -3.34 10.11 14.40
C MET A 266 -2.47 9.01 13.78
N ILE A 267 -2.56 8.82 12.46
CA ILE A 267 -1.79 7.79 11.74
C ILE A 267 -0.28 8.01 11.89
N LYS A 268 0.19 9.27 11.85
CA LYS A 268 1.61 9.59 11.92
C LYS A 268 2.18 9.50 13.34
N ASN A 269 1.44 9.98 14.33
CA ASN A 269 1.96 10.19 15.67
C ASN A 269 1.61 9.06 16.64
N TYR A 270 0.57 8.27 16.37
CA TYR A 270 0.16 7.14 17.19
C TYR A 270 0.46 5.83 16.48
N THR A 271 1.72 5.40 16.55
CA THR A 271 2.14 4.06 16.11
C THR A 271 1.70 2.96 17.07
N GLU A 272 1.51 3.29 18.33
CA GLU A 272 0.94 2.41 19.36
C GLU A 272 -0.27 3.07 20.00
N PHE A 273 -1.46 2.51 19.76
CA PHE A 273 -2.65 2.88 20.49
C PHE A 273 -2.74 2.03 21.76
N HIS A 274 -2.43 2.62 22.91
CA HIS A 274 -2.62 1.95 24.20
C HIS A 274 -4.06 2.13 24.66
N MET A 275 -4.81 1.03 24.76
CA MET A 275 -6.11 1.03 25.41
C MET A 275 -5.95 1.44 26.87
N PRO A 276 -6.67 2.48 27.35
CA PRO A 276 -6.68 2.81 28.77
C PRO A 276 -7.03 1.57 29.59
N LYS A 277 -6.25 1.28 30.64
CA LYS A 277 -6.44 0.08 31.48
C LYS A 277 -7.85 -0.07 32.03
N MET A 278 -8.59 1.03 32.20
CA MET A 278 -9.99 1.06 32.60
C MET A 278 -10.92 0.31 31.63
N LEU A 279 -10.56 0.23 30.35
CA LEU A 279 -11.33 -0.42 29.29
C LEU A 279 -10.87 -1.86 29.01
N SER A 280 -9.83 -2.34 29.70
CA SER A 280 -9.35 -3.72 29.61
C SER A 280 -10.17 -4.62 30.54
N PRO A 281 -11.02 -5.53 30.02
CA PRO A 281 -11.82 -6.39 30.88
C PRO A 281 -10.89 -7.42 31.56
N GLY A 282 -10.73 -7.31 32.88
CA GLY A 282 -10.15 -8.39 33.70
C GLY A 282 -8.77 -8.15 34.34
N GLU A 283 -8.13 -7.00 34.16
CA GLU A 283 -6.97 -6.67 35.01
C GLU A 283 -7.45 -6.14 36.36
N LYS A 284 -7.28 -6.94 37.42
CA LYS A 284 -7.43 -6.46 38.80
C LYS A 284 -6.47 -5.29 38.99
N SER A 285 -7.02 -4.11 39.22
CA SER A 285 -6.26 -2.90 39.55
C SER A 285 -5.38 -3.18 40.76
N VAL A 286 -4.07 -3.28 40.56
CA VAL A 286 -3.12 -3.12 41.67
C VAL A 286 -3.05 -1.61 41.91
N THR A 287 -3.74 -1.17 42.96
CA THR A 287 -3.70 0.22 43.42
C THR A 287 -2.25 0.63 43.68
N PRO A 288 -1.72 1.65 43.00
CA PRO A 288 -0.43 2.22 43.39
C PRO A 288 -0.62 2.89 44.75
N GLN A 289 0.15 2.47 45.75
CA GLN A 289 0.26 3.21 47.01
C GLN A 289 0.75 4.61 46.67
N LEU A 290 -0.10 5.62 46.86
CA LEU A 290 0.32 7.01 46.87
C LEU A 290 1.41 7.17 47.92
N GLN A 291 2.63 7.40 47.48
CA GLN A 291 3.63 8.03 48.32
C GLN A 291 3.17 9.47 48.53
N ALA A 292 2.70 9.77 49.74
CA ALA A 292 2.40 11.12 50.16
C ALA A 292 3.72 11.89 50.31
N GLU A 293 4.03 12.77 49.37
CA GLU A 293 4.95 13.88 49.63
C GLU A 293 4.22 14.96 50.43
N PRO A 294 4.79 15.47 51.52
CA PRO A 294 4.17 16.54 52.30
C PRO A 294 4.37 17.88 51.61
N LEU A 295 3.27 18.45 51.14
CA LEU A 295 3.17 19.85 50.73
C LEU A 295 3.41 20.74 51.96
N LEU A 296 4.52 21.46 52.05
CA LEU A 296 4.66 22.53 53.02
C LEU A 296 5.49 23.72 52.49
N LYS A 297 4.82 24.88 52.54
CA LYS A 297 5.31 26.27 52.58
C LYS A 297 5.76 26.90 51.26
N GLN A 298 4.83 27.62 50.66
CA GLN A 298 5.00 29.05 50.39
C GLN A 298 3.65 29.69 50.05
N GLN A 299 3.15 30.53 50.96
CA GLN A 299 2.34 31.72 50.67
C GLN A 299 1.88 32.35 52.00
N SER A 300 2.61 33.37 52.43
CA SER A 300 2.12 34.38 53.36
C SER A 300 2.83 35.70 53.08
N GLU A 301 2.37 36.43 52.08
CA GLU A 301 2.57 37.88 52.02
C GLU A 301 1.23 38.54 51.66
N ALA A 302 0.78 39.38 52.59
CA ALA A 302 -0.46 40.17 52.53
C ALA A 302 -0.23 41.45 51.70
N PRO A 303 -1.30 42.10 51.18
CA PRO A 303 -1.17 43.24 50.29
C PRO A 303 -0.94 44.56 51.07
N PRO A 304 -0.28 45.58 50.48
CA PRO A 304 -0.27 46.91 51.07
C PRO A 304 -1.55 47.66 50.69
N LYS A 305 -2.10 48.35 51.69
CA LYS A 305 -3.22 49.30 51.59
C LYS A 305 -2.77 50.61 50.94
N GLU A 306 -3.68 51.21 50.19
CA GLU A 306 -3.60 52.58 49.67
C GLU A 306 -3.60 53.63 50.79
N HIS A 307 -2.75 54.64 50.64
CA HIS A 307 -2.99 56.05 50.96
C HIS A 307 -2.13 56.93 50.05
#